data_AF-A0A961C0J8-F1
#
_entry.id   AF-A0A961C0J8-F1
#
_cell.length_a   1.000
_cell.length_b   1.000
_cell.length_c   1.000
_cell.angle_alpha   90.00
_cell.angle_beta   90.00
_cell.angle_gamma   90.00
#
_symmetry.space_group_name_H-M   'P 1'
#
loop_
_entity.id
_entity.type
_entity.pdbx_description
1 polymer ?
#
loop_
_entity_poly.entity_id
_entity_poly.type
_entity_poly.pdbx_seq_one_letter_code
_entity_poly.pdbx_strand_id
1 'polypeptide(L)' 'MPAPLPARARVVIVGGGVIGTSIAYHLGHAGWSDVVVLERDRL' A
#
# COMPACT_ATOMS: atom_id res chain seq x y z
N MET A 1 -3.17 7.01 16.71
CA MET A 1 -4.11 5.92 16.36
C MET A 1 -3.92 5.64 14.88
N PRO A 2 -3.59 4.41 14.45
CA PRO A 2 -3.52 4.10 13.03
C PRO A 2 -4.88 4.36 12.39
N ALA A 3 -4.89 4.84 11.14
CA ALA A 3 -6.13 4.98 10.40
C ALA A 3 -6.79 3.59 10.25
N PRO A 4 -8.12 3.49 10.36
CA PRO A 4 -8.80 2.23 10.13
C PRO A 4 -8.51 1.72 8.71
N LEU A 5 -8.24 0.42 8.60
CA LEU A 5 -8.02 -0.21 7.30
C LEU A 5 -9.30 -0.10 6.45
N PRO A 6 -9.18 0.15 5.14
CA PRO A 6 -10.33 0.17 4.26
C PRO A 6 -10.95 -1.22 4.14
N ALA A 7 -12.27 -1.31 3.99
CA ALA A 7 -12.98 -2.58 3.87
C ALA A 7 -12.66 -3.33 2.56
N ARG A 8 -12.15 -2.61 1.55
CA ARG A 8 -11.69 -3.15 0.26
C ARG A 8 -10.49 -2.33 -0.21
N ALA A 9 -9.60 -3.00 -0.94
CA ALA A 9 -8.52 -2.37 -1.68
C ALA A 9 -8.51 -2.94 -3.09
N ARG A 10 -8.11 -2.12 -4.07
CA ARG A 10 -7.88 -2.57 -5.44
C ARG A 10 -6.61 -3.40 -5.53
N VAL A 11 -5.59 -3.03 -4.76
CA VAL A 11 -4.30 -3.73 -4.67
C VAL A 11 -3.84 -3.76 -3.22
N VAL A 12 -3.37 -4.92 -2.78
CA VAL A 12 -2.70 -5.09 -1.48
C VAL A 12 -1.27 -5.56 -1.74
N ILE A 13 -0.29 -4.78 -1.27
CA ILE A 13 1.14 -5.08 -1.34
C ILE A 13 1.58 -5.55 0.03
N VAL A 14 2.15 -6.75 0.12
CA VAL A 14 2.67 -7.32 1.37
C VAL A 14 4.19 -7.15 1.39
N GLY A 15 4.68 -6.31 2.29
CA GLY A 15 6.08 -5.88 2.40
C GLY A 15 6.26 -4.41 1.98
N GLY A 16 6.59 -3.54 2.92
CA GLY A 16 6.85 -2.11 2.75
C GLY A 16 8.30 -1.73 2.44
N GLY A 17 9.16 -2.72 2.16
CA GLY A 17 10.55 -2.48 1.74
C GLY A 17 10.66 -1.74 0.39
N VAL A 18 11.89 -1.61 -0.11
CA VAL A 18 12.20 -0.84 -1.35
C VAL A 18 11.32 -1.24 -2.53
N ILE A 19 11.13 -2.53 -2.74
CA ILE A 19 10.32 -3.05 -3.84
C ILE A 19 8.83 -2.73 -3.64
N GLY A 20 8.27 -2.97 -2.47
CA GLY A 20 6.86 -2.71 -2.21
C GLY A 20 6.50 -1.23 -2.28
N THR A 21 7.37 -0.36 -1.75
CA THR A 21 7.22 1.09 -1.86
C THR A 21 7.35 1.57 -3.31
N SER A 22 8.30 1.02 -4.08
CA SER A 22 8.44 1.35 -5.51
C SER A 22 7.18 0.97 -6.29
N ILE A 23 6.60 -0.20 -6.04
CA ILE A 23 5.35 -0.63 -6.67
C ILE A 23 4.21 0.32 -6.30
N ALA A 24 4.03 0.64 -5.01
CA ALA A 24 3.00 1.55 -4.54
C ALA A 24 3.11 2.94 -5.20
N TYR A 25 4.34 3.46 -5.31
CA TYR A 25 4.62 4.74 -5.97
C TYR A 25 4.22 4.71 -7.44
N HIS A 26 4.65 3.71 -8.20
CA HIS A 26 4.35 3.64 -9.64
C HIS A 26 2.86 3.42 -9.91
N LEU A 27 2.16 2.66 -9.06
CA LEU A 27 0.71 2.53 -9.14
C LEU A 27 0.01 3.87 -8.91
N GLY A 28 0.39 4.60 -7.85
CA GLY A 28 -0.14 5.94 -7.59
C GLY A 28 0.16 6.93 -8.72
N HIS A 29 1.39 6.91 -9.24
CA HIS A 29 1.80 7.74 -10.38
C HIS A 29 1.02 7.42 -11.66
N ALA A 30 0.65 6.15 -11.87
CA ALA A 30 -0.23 5.71 -12.94
C ALA A 30 -1.72 6.03 -12.70
N GLY A 31 -2.05 6.75 -11.62
CA GLY A 31 -3.41 7.17 -11.29
C GLY A 31 -4.25 6.10 -10.57
N TRP A 32 -3.63 5.06 -10.01
CA TRP A 32 -4.36 4.07 -9.24
C TRP A 32 -4.68 4.59 -7.85
N SER A 33 -5.95 4.51 -7.47
CA SER A 33 -6.43 4.67 -6.09
C SER A 33 -6.61 3.31 -5.40
N ASP A 34 -6.83 3.33 -4.09
CA ASP A 34 -7.14 2.16 -3.26
C ASP A 34 -6.02 1.10 -3.24
N VAL A 35 -4.77 1.57 -3.18
CA VAL A 35 -3.57 0.74 -2.98
C VAL A 35 -3.20 0.73 -1.50
N VAL A 36 -3.13 -0.45 -0.91
CA VAL A 36 -2.74 -0.65 0.50
C VAL A 36 -1.39 -1.37 0.53
N VAL A 37 -0.45 -0.85 1.32
CA VAL A 37 0.79 -1.55 1.67
C VAL A 37 0.63 -2.09 3.09
N LEU A 38 1.03 -3.33 3.35
CA LEU A 38 1.05 -3.96 4.66
C LEU A 38 2.48 -4.36 5.00
N GLU A 39 2.97 -3.96 6.17
CA GLU A 39 4.28 -4.36 6.69
C GLU A 39 4.14 -4.88 8.12
N ARG A 40 4.94 -5.88 8.49
CA ARG A 40 4.85 -6.57 9.78
C ARG A 40 5.14 -5.65 10.95
N ASP A 41 6.12 -4.75 10.79
CA ASP A 41 6.72 -4.04 11.93
C ASP A 41 6.28 -2.56 12.07
N ARG A 42 5.52 -2.00 11.13
CA ARG A 42 4.67 -0.80 11.24
C ARG A 42 4.18 -0.35 9.86
N LEU A 43 2.99 0.28 9.84
CA LEU A 43 2.52 1.22 8.81
C LEU A 43 2.66 2.65 9.34
#